data_AF-A0A961VLD9-F1
#
_entry.id   AF-A0A961VLD9-F1
#
_cell.length_a   1.000
_cell.length_b   1.000
_cell.length_c   1.000
_cell.angle_alpha   90.00
_cell.angle_beta   90.00
_cell.angle_gamma   90.00
#
_symmetry.space_group_name_H-M   'P 1'
#
loop_
_entity.id
_entity.type
_entity.pdbx_description
1 polymer ?
#
loop_
_entity_poly.entity_id
_entity_poly.type
_entity_poly.pdbx_seq_one_letter_code
_entity_poly.pdbx_strand_id
1 'polypeptide(L)'
;MNAPSKPPKPGKAGPSVTDQEALAFHAQGRPGKLEISPTKPMATQRDLSLAYSPGVAVPVRAIAEDPSLAFDYTTRGNLVAVISNGTAILGLGNLGALASKPVMEGKGCLFKKFANIDVFDIELAENDPDKLIDIIAALEP
;
A
#
# COMPACT_ATOMS: atom_id res chain seq x y z
N MET A 1 -35.33 -32.44 -21.26
CA MET A 1 -34.03 -32.66 -21.94
C MET A 1 -33.08 -31.60 -21.41
N ASN A 2 -32.13 -31.97 -20.54
CA ASN A 2 -31.19 -31.02 -19.96
C ASN A 2 -30.14 -30.63 -21.00
N ALA A 3 -29.90 -29.34 -21.15
CA ALA A 3 -28.87 -28.81 -22.03
C ALA A 3 -27.49 -29.34 -21.63
N PRO A 4 -26.60 -29.64 -22.59
CA PRO A 4 -25.27 -30.14 -22.27
C PRO A 4 -24.47 -29.10 -21.47
N SER A 5 -23.86 -29.56 -20.38
CA SER A 5 -22.95 -28.74 -19.57
C SER A 5 -21.78 -28.27 -20.42
N LYS A 6 -21.48 -26.97 -20.32
CA LYS A 6 -20.36 -26.35 -21.02
C LYS A 6 -19.05 -26.97 -20.52
N PRO A 7 -18.10 -27.31 -21.40
CA PRO A 7 -16.84 -27.90 -20.98
C PRO A 7 -16.05 -26.91 -20.08
N PRO A 8 -15.28 -27.42 -19.09
CA PRO A 8 -14.47 -26.57 -18.23
C PRO A 8 -13.44 -25.82 -19.08
N LYS A 9 -13.30 -24.52 -18.83
CA LYS A 9 -12.26 -23.71 -19.50
C LYS A 9 -10.89 -24.28 -19.12
N PRO A 10 -9.95 -24.43 -20.08
CA PRO A 10 -8.61 -24.91 -19.77
C PRO A 10 -7.95 -23.97 -18.76
N GLY A 11 -7.53 -24.53 -17.61
CA GLY A 11 -6.82 -23.80 -16.58
C GLY A 11 -5.52 -23.25 -17.15
N LYS A 12 -5.25 -21.96 -16.93
CA LYS A 12 -3.98 -21.34 -17.33
C LYS A 12 -2.85 -22.09 -16.60
N ALA A 13 -1.95 -22.70 -17.37
CA ALA A 13 -0.77 -23.40 -16.86
C ALA A 13 0.21 -22.39 -16.23
N GLY A 14 -0.03 -22.06 -14.97
CA GLY A 14 0.93 -21.41 -14.08
C GLY A 14 1.51 -22.42 -13.09
N PRO A 15 2.56 -22.06 -12.34
CA PRO A 15 3.06 -22.89 -11.25
C PRO A 15 1.93 -23.21 -10.26
N SER A 16 1.84 -24.46 -9.82
CA SER A 16 0.90 -24.87 -8.77
C SER A 16 1.36 -24.32 -7.42
N VAL A 17 0.46 -23.69 -6.67
CA VAL A 17 0.70 -23.18 -5.33
C VAL A 17 -0.31 -23.83 -4.39
N THR A 18 0.15 -24.40 -3.28
CA THR A 18 -0.74 -24.92 -2.22
C THR A 18 -1.12 -23.82 -1.24
N ASP A 19 -2.26 -23.99 -0.56
CA ASP A 19 -2.72 -23.03 0.47
C ASP A 19 -1.68 -22.86 1.59
N GLN A 20 -1.01 -23.95 1.98
CA GLN A 20 0.03 -23.93 3.01
C GLN A 20 1.26 -23.13 2.58
N GLU A 21 1.71 -23.27 1.33
CA GLU A 21 2.79 -22.45 0.79
C GLU A 21 2.40 -20.97 0.74
N ALA A 22 1.18 -20.65 0.31
CA ALA A 22 0.70 -19.27 0.26
C ALA A 22 0.61 -18.63 1.65
N LEU A 23 0.11 -19.35 2.66
CA LEU A 23 0.04 -18.87 4.04
C LEU A 23 1.44 -18.72 4.65
N ALA A 24 2.32 -19.72 4.45
CA ALA A 24 3.69 -19.68 4.91
C ALA A 24 4.45 -18.49 4.33
N PHE A 25 4.29 -18.21 3.03
CA PHE A 25 4.91 -17.08 2.36
C PHE A 25 4.56 -15.73 2.99
N HIS A 26 3.32 -15.56 3.50
CA HIS A 26 2.89 -14.31 4.15
C HIS A 26 3.26 -14.22 5.64
N ALA A 27 3.62 -15.33 6.28
CA ALA A 27 3.79 -15.40 7.73
C ALA A 27 5.23 -15.63 8.20
N GLN A 28 6.05 -16.33 7.42
CA GLN A 28 7.39 -16.75 7.84
C GLN A 28 8.38 -15.57 7.84
N GLY A 29 9.25 -15.54 8.86
CA GLY A 29 10.21 -14.44 9.07
C GLY A 29 9.51 -13.21 9.62
N ARG A 30 9.31 -12.19 8.77
CA ARG A 30 8.54 -10.99 9.09
C ARG A 30 7.19 -11.06 8.37
N PRO A 31 6.04 -11.05 9.09
CA PRO A 31 4.73 -11.13 8.45
C PRO A 31 4.45 -9.96 7.49
N GLY A 32 3.64 -10.24 6.48
CA GLY A 32 3.31 -9.28 5.42
C GLY A 32 4.39 -9.20 4.34
N LYS A 33 4.17 -8.34 3.35
CA LYS A 33 5.06 -8.24 2.17
C LYS A 33 5.78 -6.90 2.03
N LEU A 34 5.50 -5.95 2.92
CA LEU A 34 6.04 -4.59 2.87
C LEU A 34 6.68 -4.23 4.21
N GLU A 35 7.70 -3.38 4.12
CA GLU A 35 8.32 -2.72 5.26
C GLU A 35 8.69 -1.28 4.90
N ILE A 36 8.82 -0.43 5.92
CA ILE A 36 9.32 0.94 5.78
C ILE A 36 10.81 0.93 6.16
N SER A 37 11.63 1.55 5.33
CA SER A 37 13.06 1.72 5.58
C SER A 37 13.48 3.18 5.40
N PRO A 38 14.22 3.79 6.35
CA PRO A 38 14.73 5.15 6.21
C PRO A 38 15.68 5.30 5.02
N THR A 39 15.57 6.40 4.28
CA THR A 39 16.45 6.71 3.13
C THR A 39 17.61 7.63 3.47
N LYS A 40 17.58 8.28 4.63
CA LYS A 40 18.64 9.19 5.12
C LYS A 40 19.43 8.51 6.25
N PRO A 41 20.73 8.82 6.42
CA PRO A 41 21.51 8.35 7.55
C PRO A 41 20.84 8.70 8.88
N MET A 42 20.96 7.81 9.87
CA MET A 42 20.42 7.98 11.23
C MET A 42 21.40 7.45 12.29
N ALA A 43 22.70 7.42 11.97
CA ALA A 43 23.70 6.71 12.77
C ALA A 43 24.37 7.59 13.83
N THR A 44 24.37 8.91 13.62
CA THR A 44 25.06 9.86 14.50
C THR A 44 24.09 10.85 15.13
N GLN A 45 24.52 11.50 16.22
CA GLN A 45 23.76 12.60 16.82
C GLN A 45 23.50 13.74 15.83
N ARG A 46 24.47 14.01 14.94
CA ARG A 46 24.31 15.00 13.87
C ARG A 46 23.20 14.59 12.90
N ASP A 47 23.18 13.33 12.47
CA ASP A 47 22.14 12.82 11.56
C ASP A 47 20.76 12.96 12.19
N LEU A 48 20.60 12.55 13.46
CA LEU A 48 19.35 12.67 14.20
C LEU A 48 18.92 14.14 14.37
N SER A 49 19.89 15.05 14.55
CA SER A 49 19.62 16.49 14.68
C SER A 49 19.17 17.13 13.36
N LEU A 50 19.54 16.53 12.21
CA LEU A 50 19.09 16.97 10.88
C LEU A 50 17.74 16.36 10.52
N ALA A 51 17.58 15.06 10.74
CA ALA A 51 16.37 14.32 10.43
C ALA A 51 15.18 14.70 11.32
N TYR A 52 15.46 15.13 12.54
CA TYR A 52 14.47 15.53 13.53
C TYR A 52 14.84 16.88 14.14
N SER A 53 14.50 17.12 15.39
CA SER A 53 14.80 18.37 16.06
C SER A 53 16.31 18.58 16.28
N PRO A 54 16.85 19.79 16.03
CA PRO A 54 16.13 21.00 15.58
C PRO A 54 16.02 21.15 14.05
N GLY A 55 16.74 20.34 13.26
CA GLY A 55 16.90 20.50 11.82
C GLY A 55 15.61 20.42 11.00
N VAL A 56 14.67 19.55 11.38
CA VAL A 56 13.38 19.36 10.70
C VAL A 56 12.53 20.64 10.65
N ALA A 57 12.77 21.61 11.54
CA ALA A 57 12.08 22.89 11.52
C ALA A 57 12.33 23.70 10.23
N VAL A 58 13.46 23.48 9.56
CA VAL A 58 13.82 24.19 8.33
C VAL A 58 12.90 23.82 7.16
N PRO A 59 12.78 22.54 6.73
CA PRO A 59 11.84 22.17 5.67
C PRO A 59 10.39 22.45 6.04
N VAL A 60 10.00 22.34 7.33
CA VAL A 60 8.65 22.69 7.79
C VAL A 60 8.32 24.16 7.49
N ARG A 61 9.20 25.09 7.83
CA ARG A 61 8.98 26.53 7.56
C ARG A 61 8.98 26.82 6.06
N ALA A 62 9.89 26.19 5.31
CA ALA A 62 9.95 26.34 3.86
C ALA A 62 8.63 25.89 3.19
N ILE A 63 8.07 24.74 3.59
CA ILE A 63 6.78 24.25 3.07
C ILE A 63 5.62 25.14 3.52
N ALA A 64 5.68 25.70 4.73
CA ALA A 64 4.66 26.65 5.20
C ALA A 64 4.66 27.95 4.38
N GLU A 65 5.82 28.39 3.89
CA GLU A 65 5.98 29.54 2.99
C GLU A 65 5.60 29.21 1.54
N ASP A 66 5.97 28.03 1.05
CA ASP A 66 5.62 27.51 -0.28
C ASP A 66 5.25 26.01 -0.21
N PRO A 67 3.94 25.68 -0.23
CA PRO A 67 3.48 24.30 -0.17
C PRO A 67 3.99 23.39 -1.30
N SER A 68 4.41 23.93 -2.44
CA SER A 68 4.94 23.12 -3.54
C SER A 68 6.26 22.43 -3.19
N LEU A 69 7.02 22.99 -2.24
CA LEU A 69 8.27 22.41 -1.74
C LEU A 69 8.06 21.09 -0.99
N ALA A 70 6.82 20.70 -0.69
CA ALA A 70 6.51 19.37 -0.19
C ALA A 70 6.97 18.27 -1.16
N PHE A 71 6.97 18.54 -2.48
CA PHE A 71 7.49 17.61 -3.48
C PHE A 71 9.01 17.43 -3.42
N ASP A 72 9.75 18.45 -2.94
CA ASP A 72 11.21 18.42 -2.87
C ASP A 72 11.73 17.87 -1.54
N TYR A 73 11.05 18.19 -0.44
CA TYR A 73 11.54 17.92 0.92
C TYR A 73 10.83 16.76 1.63
N THR A 74 9.87 16.10 0.97
CA THR A 74 9.16 14.94 1.52
C THR A 74 9.09 13.80 0.50
N THR A 75 8.46 12.69 0.89
CA THR A 75 8.21 11.57 -0.02
C THR A 75 7.02 11.81 -0.96
N ARG A 76 6.29 12.93 -0.85
CA ARG A 76 5.05 13.22 -1.60
C ARG A 76 5.18 12.99 -3.11
N GLY A 77 6.33 13.34 -3.70
CA GLY A 77 6.55 13.17 -5.14
C GLY A 77 6.63 11.73 -5.65
N ASN A 78 6.86 10.75 -4.77
CA ASN A 78 6.98 9.32 -5.14
C ASN A 78 6.00 8.40 -4.39
N LEU A 79 5.22 8.94 -3.46
CA LEU A 79 4.34 8.17 -2.58
C LEU A 79 2.93 8.05 -3.16
N VAL A 80 2.40 6.84 -3.22
CA VAL A 80 1.03 6.54 -3.66
C VAL A 80 0.28 5.76 -2.58
N ALA A 81 -0.96 6.14 -2.29
CA ALA A 81 -1.85 5.35 -1.46
C ALA A 81 -2.63 4.33 -2.31
N VAL A 82 -2.57 3.05 -1.94
CA VAL A 82 -3.46 2.00 -2.49
C VAL A 82 -4.61 1.81 -1.52
N ILE A 83 -5.77 2.36 -1.85
CA ILE A 83 -6.93 2.39 -0.95
C ILE A 83 -7.99 1.39 -1.38
N SER A 84 -8.57 0.67 -0.41
CA SER A 84 -9.65 -0.30 -0.63
C SER A 84 -10.53 -0.40 0.62
N ASN A 85 -11.85 -0.60 0.44
CA ASN A 85 -12.74 -1.00 1.53
C ASN A 85 -13.05 -2.51 1.55
N GLY A 86 -12.45 -3.27 0.64
CA GLY A 86 -12.54 -4.74 0.61
C GLY A 86 -13.90 -5.29 0.16
N THR A 87 -14.74 -4.46 -0.46
CA THR A 87 -16.05 -4.88 -0.98
C THR A 87 -15.97 -5.69 -2.29
N ALA A 88 -14.85 -5.63 -3.01
CA ALA A 88 -14.62 -6.36 -4.26
C ALA A 88 -13.18 -6.90 -4.35
N ILE A 89 -12.88 -7.95 -3.58
CA ILE A 89 -11.53 -8.53 -3.51
C ILE A 89 -11.37 -9.58 -4.61
N LEU A 90 -10.79 -9.19 -5.74
CA LEU A 90 -10.56 -10.08 -6.90
C LEU A 90 -11.88 -10.75 -7.33
N GLY A 91 -11.94 -12.08 -7.34
CA GLY A 91 -13.16 -12.87 -7.59
C GLY A 91 -13.85 -13.36 -6.32
N LEU A 92 -13.41 -12.92 -5.13
CA LEU A 92 -13.89 -13.39 -3.83
C LEU A 92 -15.07 -12.56 -3.28
N GLY A 93 -15.37 -11.43 -3.92
CA GLY A 93 -16.46 -10.54 -3.51
C GLY A 93 -16.13 -9.72 -2.27
N ASN A 94 -17.15 -9.46 -1.45
CA ASN A 94 -17.02 -8.65 -0.24
C ASN A 94 -16.64 -9.52 0.96
N LEU A 95 -15.37 -9.44 1.37
CA LEU A 95 -14.87 -10.06 2.61
C LEU A 95 -14.39 -9.01 3.64
N GLY A 96 -14.61 -7.73 3.33
CA GLY A 96 -14.26 -6.61 4.20
C GLY A 96 -12.81 -6.14 4.10
N ALA A 97 -12.57 -4.96 4.69
CA ALA A 97 -11.32 -4.21 4.58
C ALA A 97 -10.08 -5.03 4.96
N LEU A 98 -10.05 -5.67 6.13
CA LEU A 98 -8.91 -6.46 6.60
C LEU A 98 -8.58 -7.64 5.68
N ALA A 99 -9.59 -8.34 5.15
CA ALA A 99 -9.37 -9.45 4.23
C ALA A 99 -8.75 -8.99 2.89
N SER A 100 -8.88 -7.70 2.55
CA SER A 100 -8.29 -7.12 1.35
C SER A 100 -6.80 -6.80 1.49
N LYS A 101 -6.29 -6.71 2.72
CA LYS A 101 -4.92 -6.27 3.03
C LYS A 101 -3.83 -7.05 2.30
N PRO A 102 -3.85 -8.41 2.25
CA PRO A 102 -2.84 -9.14 1.49
C PRO A 102 -2.85 -8.75 0.00
N VAL A 103 -4.01 -8.43 -0.59
CA VAL A 103 -4.06 -8.02 -1.99
C VAL A 103 -3.47 -6.62 -2.17
N MET A 104 -3.75 -5.69 -1.26
CA MET A 104 -3.26 -4.31 -1.34
C MET A 104 -1.75 -4.21 -1.10
N GLU A 105 -1.20 -4.93 -0.12
CA GLU A 105 0.24 -5.09 0.04
C GLU A 105 0.89 -5.61 -1.24
N GLY A 106 0.26 -6.61 -1.88
CA GLY A 106 0.72 -7.17 -3.14
C GLY A 106 0.80 -6.13 -4.26
N LYS A 107 -0.20 -5.25 -4.37
CA LYS A 107 -0.16 -4.12 -5.31
C LYS A 107 1.01 -3.18 -4.98
N GLY A 108 1.22 -2.85 -3.71
CA GLY A 108 2.37 -2.06 -3.26
C GLY A 108 3.72 -2.66 -3.67
N CYS A 109 3.88 -3.99 -3.50
CA CYS A 109 5.07 -4.69 -3.98
C CYS A 109 5.27 -4.54 -5.50
N LEU A 110 4.19 -4.60 -6.29
CA LEU A 110 4.27 -4.43 -7.74
C LEU A 110 4.68 -3.01 -8.13
N PHE A 111 4.06 -1.98 -7.53
CA PHE A 111 4.44 -0.58 -7.73
C PHE A 111 5.92 -0.34 -7.43
N LYS A 112 6.39 -0.83 -6.28
CA LYS A 112 7.80 -0.66 -5.89
C LYS A 112 8.74 -1.43 -6.81
N LYS A 113 8.44 -2.71 -7.09
CA LYS A 113 9.34 -3.59 -7.85
C LYS A 113 9.48 -3.17 -9.31
N PHE A 114 8.42 -2.70 -9.94
CA PHE A 114 8.39 -2.45 -11.38
C PHE A 114 8.44 -0.97 -11.77
N ALA A 115 8.08 -0.05 -10.88
CA ALA A 115 8.08 1.39 -11.17
C ALA A 115 8.87 2.23 -10.15
N ASN A 116 9.45 1.60 -9.12
CA ASN A 116 10.11 2.30 -8.00
C ASN A 116 9.21 3.32 -7.28
N ILE A 117 7.89 3.10 -7.29
CA ILE A 117 6.90 3.92 -6.59
C ILE A 117 6.76 3.40 -5.15
N ASP A 118 6.82 4.30 -4.17
CA ASP A 118 6.60 3.97 -2.77
C ASP A 118 5.10 3.92 -2.49
N VAL A 119 4.64 2.94 -1.70
CA VAL A 119 3.22 2.72 -1.47
C VAL A 119 2.90 2.53 0.01
N PHE A 120 1.82 3.17 0.44
CA PHE A 120 1.05 2.75 1.62
C PHE A 120 -0.27 2.13 1.19
N ASP A 121 -0.54 0.92 1.63
CA ASP A 121 -1.87 0.32 1.55
C ASP A 121 -2.74 0.78 2.72
N ILE A 122 -3.96 1.22 2.41
CA ILE A 122 -4.91 1.75 3.39
C ILE A 122 -6.25 1.04 3.20
N GLU A 123 -6.60 0.20 4.16
CA GLU A 123 -7.87 -0.52 4.21
C GLU A 123 -8.89 0.24 5.05
N LEU A 124 -9.91 0.82 4.41
CA LEU A 124 -10.95 1.60 5.08
C LEU A 124 -12.16 0.73 5.39
N ALA A 125 -12.51 0.60 6.67
CA ALA A 125 -13.71 -0.11 7.11
C ALA A 125 -14.98 0.77 6.98
N GLU A 126 -15.24 1.27 5.76
CA GLU A 126 -16.37 2.14 5.43
C GLU A 126 -17.02 1.72 4.11
N ASN A 127 -18.36 1.61 4.12
CA ASN A 127 -19.17 1.17 2.98
C ASN A 127 -20.05 2.29 2.43
N ASP A 128 -20.24 3.37 3.19
CA ASP A 128 -20.89 4.58 2.71
C ASP A 128 -19.96 5.30 1.71
N PRO A 129 -20.39 5.50 0.46
CA PRO A 129 -19.53 6.07 -0.57
C PRO A 129 -19.17 7.52 -0.28
N ASP A 130 -20.07 8.32 0.28
CA ASP A 130 -19.82 9.74 0.55
C ASP A 130 -18.78 9.89 1.67
N LYS A 131 -18.93 9.10 2.74
CA LYS A 131 -17.92 9.06 3.80
C LYS A 131 -16.57 8.55 3.32
N LEU A 132 -16.57 7.54 2.43
CA LEU A 132 -15.34 7.02 1.86
C LEU A 132 -14.62 8.10 1.04
N ILE A 133 -15.36 8.88 0.24
CA ILE A 133 -14.84 10.03 -0.51
C ILE A 133 -14.24 11.06 0.44
N ASP A 134 -14.97 11.44 1.49
CA ASP A 134 -14.51 12.44 2.46
C ASP A 134 -13.22 12.00 3.17
N ILE A 135 -13.14 10.74 3.59
CA ILE A 135 -11.94 10.17 4.23
C ILE A 135 -10.76 10.19 3.25
N ILE A 136 -10.96 9.73 2.00
CA ILE A 136 -9.88 9.68 1.01
C ILE A 136 -9.41 11.09 0.64
N ALA A 137 -10.32 12.04 0.45
CA ALA A 137 -9.99 13.42 0.14
C ALA A 137 -9.17 14.08 1.26
N ALA A 138 -9.49 13.78 2.53
CA ALA A 138 -8.75 14.29 3.68
C ALA A 138 -7.32 13.72 3.79
N LEU A 139 -7.03 12.57 3.17
CA LEU A 139 -5.71 11.93 3.13
C LEU A 139 -4.81 12.43 1.99
N GLU A 140 -5.27 13.34 1.13
CA GLU A 140 -4.52 13.83 -0.04
C GLU A 140 -3.20 14.56 0.31
N PRO A 141 -3.10 15.40 1.36
CA PRO A 141 -1.86 16.12 1.68
C PRO A 141 -0.66 15.21 2.01
#